data_AF-A0A2G8RJX2-F1
#
_entry.id   AF-A0A2G8RJX2-F1
#
_cell.length_a   1.000
_cell.length_b   1.000
_cell.length_c   1.000
_cell.angle_alpha   90.00
_cell.angle_beta   90.00
_cell.angle_gamma   90.00
#
_symmetry.space_group_name_H-M   'P 1'
#
loop_
_entity.id
_entity.type
_entity.pdbx_description
1 polymer ?
#
loop_
_entity_poly.entity_id
_entity_poly.type
_entity_poly.pdbx_seq_one_letter_code
_entity_poly.pdbx_strand_id
1 'polypeptide(L)'
;MKGARSEYLEICNPQTSIVMYGSPITPCASFDGRSLEGKEEAIMRQLDQQRGYNATALHGAWALAPYLHTGVIPTMFHLLVPAQRPDRFVKGRLTYDTQNLGFDWEEGADGGYLFETTAFHALTIKGHDTDIVEGDRTYRLDWSDDIPGAMALIEYLKTL
;
A
#
# COMPACT_ATOMS: atom_id res chain seq x y z
N MET A 1 -9.09 -11.88 15.61
CA MET A 1 -7.61 -11.85 15.76
C MET A 1 -7.01 -13.15 16.26
N LYS A 2 -7.49 -13.81 17.34
CA LYS A 2 -6.96 -15.11 17.77
C LYS A 2 -7.02 -16.21 16.68
N GLY A 3 -8.15 -16.35 16.00
CA GLY A 3 -8.31 -17.33 14.90
C GLY A 3 -7.30 -17.10 13.76
N ALA A 4 -7.27 -15.88 13.21
CA ALA A 4 -6.31 -15.50 12.15
C ALA A 4 -4.84 -15.72 12.56
N ARG A 5 -4.50 -15.46 13.83
CA ARG A 5 -3.14 -15.71 14.35
C ARG A 5 -2.82 -17.22 14.41
N SER A 6 -3.78 -18.04 14.84
CA SER A 6 -3.65 -19.50 14.83
C SER A 6 -3.42 -20.02 13.42
N GLU A 7 -4.25 -19.59 12.47
CA GLU A 7 -4.17 -20.00 11.06
C GLU A 7 -2.85 -19.57 10.42
N TYR A 8 -2.38 -18.35 10.69
CA TYR A 8 -1.06 -17.89 10.24
C TYR A 8 0.07 -18.79 10.77
N LEU A 9 0.05 -19.14 12.06
CA LEU A 9 1.12 -19.91 12.70
C LEU A 9 1.14 -21.38 12.27
N GLU A 10 0.01 -21.92 11.79
CA GLU A 10 -0.02 -23.24 11.15
C GLU A 10 0.78 -23.25 9.83
N ILE A 11 0.75 -22.13 9.10
CA ILE A 11 1.44 -21.98 7.81
C ILE A 11 2.90 -21.54 8.01
N CYS A 12 3.14 -20.55 8.87
CA CYS A 12 4.45 -19.90 9.01
C CYS A 12 4.76 -19.52 10.48
N ASN A 13 5.29 -20.48 11.23
CA ASN A 13 5.83 -20.26 12.57
C ASN A 13 7.37 -20.09 12.53
N PRO A 14 8.01 -19.71 13.65
CA PRO A 14 9.46 -19.51 13.70
C PRO A 14 10.31 -20.72 13.33
N GLN A 15 9.76 -21.93 13.38
CA GLN A 15 10.41 -23.18 12.99
C GLN A 15 10.11 -23.58 11.54
N THR A 16 9.19 -22.88 10.85
CA THR A 16 8.89 -23.14 9.44
C THR A 16 10.14 -22.93 8.60
N SER A 17 10.57 -24.00 7.93
CA SER A 17 11.72 -24.01 7.02
C SER A 17 11.25 -24.36 5.61
N ILE A 18 11.61 -23.52 4.63
CA ILE A 18 11.34 -23.75 3.21
C ILE A 18 12.66 -23.71 2.44
N VAL A 19 12.75 -24.43 1.32
CA VAL A 19 13.92 -24.37 0.44
C VAL A 19 13.67 -23.31 -0.63
N MET A 20 14.43 -22.20 -0.57
CA MET A 20 14.46 -21.20 -1.64
C MET A 20 15.84 -21.18 -2.28
N TYR A 21 15.89 -21.20 -3.61
CA TYR A 21 17.15 -21.19 -4.38
C TYR A 21 18.15 -22.29 -3.96
N GLY A 22 17.65 -23.48 -3.61
CA GLY A 22 18.47 -24.61 -3.20
C GLY A 22 19.02 -24.54 -1.77
N SER A 23 18.68 -23.50 -0.99
CA SER A 23 19.09 -23.36 0.41
C SER A 23 17.87 -23.33 1.35
N PRO A 24 17.93 -23.99 2.52
CA PRO A 24 16.89 -23.88 3.53
C PRO A 24 16.91 -22.47 4.12
N ILE A 25 15.73 -21.88 4.26
CA ILE A 25 15.52 -20.60 4.91
C ILE A 25 14.34 -20.71 5.90
N THR A 26 14.35 -19.88 6.93
CA THR A 26 13.29 -19.80 7.93
C THR A 26 12.61 -18.43 7.87
N PRO A 27 11.69 -18.21 6.91
CA PRO A 27 11.17 -16.87 6.60
C PRO A 27 10.42 -16.23 7.76
N CYS A 28 9.92 -17.02 8.71
CA CYS A 28 9.14 -16.57 9.86
C CYS A 28 9.90 -16.67 11.19
N ALA A 29 11.20 -16.98 11.18
CA ALA A 29 12.01 -17.03 12.40
C ALA A 29 12.29 -15.64 12.98
N SER A 30 12.47 -14.63 12.11
CA SER A 30 12.85 -13.28 12.53
C SER A 30 12.32 -12.20 11.59
N PHE A 31 12.07 -11.01 12.12
CA PHE A 31 11.76 -9.79 11.37
C PHE A 31 12.74 -8.69 11.76
N ASP A 32 13.40 -8.04 10.80
CA ASP A 32 14.42 -7.01 11.01
C ASP A 32 15.49 -7.40 12.06
N GLY A 33 15.99 -8.64 11.95
CA GLY A 33 17.01 -9.18 12.86
C GLY A 33 16.50 -9.52 14.27
N ARG A 34 15.20 -9.42 14.53
CA ARG A 34 14.59 -9.79 15.82
C ARG A 34 13.86 -11.12 15.71
N SER A 35 14.19 -12.07 16.60
CA SER A 35 13.47 -13.34 16.71
C SER A 35 11.97 -13.12 16.98
N LEU A 36 11.14 -13.92 16.30
CA LEU A 36 9.68 -13.98 16.44
C LEU A 36 9.22 -15.11 17.39
N GLU A 37 10.15 -15.90 17.93
CA GLU A 37 9.84 -16.95 18.92
C GLU A 37 9.19 -16.36 20.18
N GLY A 38 8.02 -16.91 20.57
CA GLY A 38 7.22 -16.43 21.70
C GLY A 38 6.64 -15.02 21.52
N LYS A 39 6.60 -14.50 20.28
CA LYS A 39 6.08 -13.16 19.94
C LYS A 39 4.91 -13.24 18.98
N GLU A 40 4.06 -14.24 19.15
CA GLU A 40 2.87 -14.46 18.32
C GLU A 40 1.96 -13.21 18.33
N GLU A 41 1.97 -12.46 19.44
CA GLU A 41 1.23 -11.21 19.61
C GLU A 41 1.69 -10.08 18.68
N ALA A 42 2.95 -10.11 18.26
CA ALA A 42 3.53 -9.12 17.36
C ALA A 42 3.16 -9.36 15.89
N ILE A 43 2.83 -10.60 15.51
CA ILE A 43 2.47 -10.98 14.13
C ILE A 43 1.17 -10.28 13.70
N MET A 44 0.17 -10.32 14.58
CA MET A 44 -1.12 -9.66 14.36
C MET A 44 -1.66 -9.13 15.68
N ARG A 45 -1.60 -7.80 15.85
CA ARG A 45 -2.13 -7.10 17.04
C ARG A 45 -3.65 -7.14 17.08
N GLN A 46 -4.23 -7.10 18.27
CA GLN A 46 -5.68 -6.94 18.41
C GLN A 46 -6.14 -5.62 17.77
N LEU A 47 -7.38 -5.55 17.28
CA LEU A 47 -7.88 -4.39 16.54
C LEU A 47 -7.84 -3.10 17.37
N ASP A 48 -8.17 -3.20 18.66
CA ASP A 48 -8.09 -2.11 19.64
C ASP A 48 -6.65 -1.66 19.97
N GLN A 49 -5.65 -2.46 19.58
CA GLN A 49 -4.23 -2.18 19.72
C GLN A 49 -3.56 -1.75 18.41
N GLN A 50 -4.30 -1.73 17.30
CA GLN A 50 -3.81 -1.18 16.03
C GLN A 50 -3.77 0.34 16.13
N ARG A 51 -2.62 0.93 15.77
CA ARG A 51 -2.38 2.38 15.87
C ARG A 51 -2.25 3.05 14.50
N GLY A 52 -2.71 2.39 13.44
CA GLY A 52 -2.61 2.88 12.07
C GLY A 52 -2.79 1.77 11.05
N TYR A 53 -2.45 2.08 9.80
CA TYR A 53 -2.49 1.17 8.67
C TYR A 53 -1.09 0.63 8.36
N ASN A 54 -1.01 -0.63 7.95
CA ASN A 54 0.25 -1.22 7.50
C ASN A 54 0.63 -0.66 6.13
N ALA A 55 1.90 -0.30 5.95
CA ALA A 55 2.49 -0.15 4.62
C ALA A 55 2.68 -1.56 4.03
N THR A 56 1.88 -1.90 3.03
CA THR A 56 1.93 -3.22 2.38
C THR A 56 3.12 -3.33 1.43
N ALA A 57 3.47 -4.55 1.04
CA ALA A 57 4.52 -4.79 0.05
C ALA A 57 4.23 -4.04 -1.27
N LEU A 58 5.27 -3.46 -1.87
CA LEU A 58 5.17 -2.72 -3.13
C LEU A 58 5.19 -3.62 -4.37
N HIS A 59 5.52 -4.91 -4.22
CA HIS A 59 5.51 -5.86 -5.32
C HIS A 59 4.11 -5.99 -5.91
N GLY A 60 3.98 -5.76 -7.21
CA GLY A 60 2.69 -5.71 -7.91
C GLY A 60 1.81 -4.50 -7.56
N ALA A 61 2.32 -3.49 -6.83
CA ALA A 61 1.54 -2.30 -6.47
C ALA A 61 1.03 -1.53 -7.69
N TRP A 62 1.69 -1.68 -8.84
CA TRP A 62 1.18 -1.15 -10.10
C TRP A 62 -0.25 -1.66 -10.39
N ALA A 63 -0.58 -2.92 -10.11
CA ALA A 63 -1.89 -3.49 -10.43
C ALA A 63 -3.00 -3.23 -9.37
N LEU A 64 -2.70 -2.49 -8.29
CA LEU A 64 -3.59 -2.39 -7.11
C LEU A 64 -4.40 -1.09 -7.01
N ALA A 65 -4.43 -0.27 -8.06
CA ALA A 65 -5.29 0.90 -8.09
C ALA A 65 -6.78 0.52 -7.91
N PRO A 66 -7.63 1.37 -7.31
CA PRO A 66 -7.29 2.62 -6.61
C PRO A 66 -6.60 2.40 -5.26
N TYR A 67 -5.77 3.36 -4.85
CA TYR A 67 -4.88 3.27 -3.69
C TYR A 67 -5.49 3.77 -2.37
N LEU A 68 -4.77 3.47 -1.29
CA LEU A 68 -5.17 3.58 0.12
C LEU A 68 -6.27 2.58 0.53
N HIS A 69 -6.44 2.38 1.83
CA HIS A 69 -7.33 1.36 2.39
C HIS A 69 -8.82 1.55 2.02
N THR A 70 -9.21 2.75 1.60
CA THR A 70 -10.55 3.11 1.14
C THR A 70 -10.68 3.14 -0.39
N GLY A 71 -9.56 3.01 -1.13
CA GLY A 71 -9.56 3.08 -2.60
C GLY A 71 -10.05 4.42 -3.13
N VAL A 72 -9.58 5.52 -2.53
CA VAL A 72 -9.97 6.92 -2.80
C VAL A 72 -8.97 7.67 -3.66
N ILE A 73 -7.81 7.08 -3.97
CA ILE A 73 -6.78 7.68 -4.80
C ILE A 73 -6.69 6.92 -6.13
N PRO A 74 -6.98 7.54 -7.28
CA PRO A 74 -7.17 6.81 -8.54
C PRO A 74 -5.91 6.14 -9.08
N THR A 75 -4.76 6.81 -9.01
CA THR A 75 -3.50 6.34 -9.61
C THR A 75 -2.32 6.58 -8.67
N MET A 76 -1.17 5.96 -8.92
CA MET A 76 0.05 6.15 -8.12
C MET A 76 0.53 7.60 -8.18
N PHE A 77 0.38 8.26 -9.34
CA PHE A 77 0.68 9.68 -9.47
C PHE A 77 -0.09 10.53 -8.44
N HIS A 78 -1.40 10.30 -8.30
CA HIS A 78 -2.23 11.02 -7.32
C HIS A 78 -1.89 10.64 -5.87
N LEU A 79 -1.31 9.46 -5.63
CA LEU A 79 -0.81 9.08 -4.31
C LEU A 79 0.44 9.88 -3.95
N LEU A 80 1.39 9.97 -4.88
CA LEU A 80 2.68 10.67 -4.72
C LEU A 80 2.57 12.19 -4.80
N VAL A 81 1.54 12.72 -5.47
CA VAL A 81 1.31 14.15 -5.67
C VAL A 81 -0.04 14.55 -5.04
N PRO A 82 -0.13 14.67 -3.71
CA PRO A 82 -1.35 15.00 -3.00
C PRO A 82 -2.10 16.22 -3.54
N ALA A 83 -1.39 17.25 -4.00
CA ALA A 83 -1.98 18.47 -4.54
C ALA A 83 -2.82 18.24 -5.81
N GLN A 84 -2.68 17.09 -6.48
CA GLN A 84 -3.42 16.74 -7.69
C GLN A 84 -4.58 15.77 -7.44
N ARG A 85 -4.81 15.33 -6.18
CA ARG A 85 -5.86 14.35 -5.86
C ARG A 85 -7.24 14.88 -6.26
N PRO A 86 -8.00 14.17 -7.12
CA PRO A 86 -9.31 14.63 -7.53
C PRO A 86 -10.35 14.34 -6.44
N ASP A 87 -11.29 15.26 -6.24
CA ASP A 87 -12.42 15.06 -5.32
C ASP A 87 -13.40 13.98 -5.80
N ARG A 88 -13.41 13.70 -7.10
CA ARG A 88 -14.20 12.65 -7.74
C ARG A 88 -13.50 12.08 -8.97
N PHE A 89 -13.70 10.80 -9.24
CA PHE A 89 -13.11 10.12 -10.40
C PHE A 89 -13.92 8.87 -10.78
N VAL A 90 -13.65 8.29 -11.93
CA VAL A 90 -14.35 7.08 -12.40
C VAL A 90 -13.70 5.81 -11.85
N LYS A 91 -14.51 4.91 -11.27
CA LYS A 91 -14.10 3.58 -10.81
C LYS A 91 -14.74 2.48 -11.66
N GLY A 92 -14.10 1.32 -11.70
CA GLY A 92 -14.66 0.11 -12.32
C GLY A 92 -14.43 -0.02 -13.83
N ARG A 93 -13.57 0.83 -14.42
CA ARG A 93 -13.06 0.60 -15.78
C ARG A 93 -11.93 -0.42 -15.78
N LEU A 94 -11.76 -1.11 -16.90
CA LEU A 94 -10.66 -2.05 -17.14
C LEU A 94 -9.54 -1.44 -17.99
N THR A 95 -9.79 -0.28 -18.62
CA THR A 95 -8.76 0.50 -19.30
C THR A 95 -7.76 1.01 -18.26
N TYR A 96 -6.48 0.89 -18.57
CA TYR A 96 -5.40 1.13 -17.62
C TYR A 96 -4.51 2.29 -18.08
N ASP A 97 -4.35 3.29 -17.22
CA ASP A 97 -3.44 4.43 -17.39
C ASP A 97 -2.02 4.01 -16.97
N THR A 98 -1.23 3.64 -17.96
CA THR A 98 0.18 3.24 -17.76
C THR A 98 1.11 4.40 -17.44
N GLN A 99 0.69 5.65 -17.71
CA GLN A 99 1.49 6.84 -17.43
C GLN A 99 1.40 7.20 -15.94
N ASN A 100 0.19 7.33 -15.42
CA ASN A 100 -0.03 7.69 -14.01
C ASN A 100 -0.09 6.46 -13.07
N LEU A 101 -0.05 5.25 -13.64
CA LEU A 101 -0.07 3.94 -12.97
C LEU A 101 -1.36 3.72 -12.18
N GLY A 102 -2.43 3.37 -12.89
CA GLY A 102 -3.72 3.01 -12.32
C GLY A 102 -4.77 2.73 -13.40
N PHE A 103 -6.03 2.62 -13.00
CA PHE A 103 -7.12 2.54 -13.98
C PHE A 103 -7.43 3.92 -14.55
N ASP A 104 -7.93 3.96 -15.78
CA ASP A 104 -8.47 5.18 -16.37
C ASP A 104 -9.57 5.75 -15.48
N TRP A 105 -9.40 7.01 -15.09
CA TRP A 105 -10.10 7.65 -13.97
C TRP A 105 -10.84 8.92 -14.41
N GLU A 106 -10.60 9.43 -15.61
CA GLU A 106 -11.19 10.67 -16.10
C GLU A 106 -12.70 10.51 -16.35
N GLU A 107 -13.46 11.57 -16.07
CA GLU A 107 -14.88 11.62 -16.43
C GLU A 107 -15.08 11.63 -17.96
N GLY A 108 -16.19 11.08 -18.43
CA GLY A 108 -16.59 11.19 -19.84
C GLY A 108 -16.14 10.05 -20.76
N ALA A 109 -15.28 9.13 -20.31
CA ALA A 109 -15.04 7.87 -21.00
C ALA A 109 -16.12 6.80 -20.69
N ASP A 110 -16.30 5.85 -21.60
CA ASP A 110 -17.31 4.80 -21.45
C ASP A 110 -16.97 3.80 -20.33
N GLY A 111 -18.00 3.36 -19.61
CA GLY A 111 -17.91 2.38 -18.54
C GLY A 111 -17.47 2.95 -17.19
N GLY A 112 -17.65 2.14 -16.14
CA GLY A 112 -17.41 2.53 -14.76
C GLY A 112 -18.54 3.36 -14.14
N TYR A 113 -18.29 3.91 -12.96
CA TYR A 113 -19.19 4.81 -12.24
C TYR A 113 -18.41 5.96 -11.60
N LEU A 114 -19.03 7.13 -11.53
CA LEU A 114 -18.47 8.28 -10.83
C LEU A 114 -18.44 8.01 -9.32
N PHE A 115 -17.26 8.15 -8.72
CA PHE A 115 -17.02 7.98 -7.30
C PHE A 115 -16.63 9.32 -6.69
N GLU A 116 -17.40 9.78 -5.71
CA GLU A 116 -17.13 11.01 -4.95
C GLU A 116 -16.39 10.65 -3.66
N THR A 117 -15.17 11.18 -3.51
CA THR A 117 -14.30 10.88 -2.37
C THR A 117 -14.76 11.52 -1.06
N THR A 118 -15.78 12.38 -1.12
CA THR A 118 -16.36 13.09 0.01
C THR A 118 -17.79 12.64 0.36
N ALA A 119 -18.33 11.62 -0.32
CA ALA A 119 -19.72 11.19 -0.15
C ALA A 119 -20.05 10.63 1.25
N PHE A 120 -19.05 10.15 1.98
CA PHE A 120 -19.20 9.59 3.32
C PHE A 120 -17.98 9.92 4.18
N HIS A 121 -18.16 10.12 5.49
CA HIS A 121 -17.11 10.62 6.39
C HIS A 121 -15.87 9.72 6.50
N ALA A 122 -16.00 8.41 6.23
CA ALA A 122 -14.85 7.51 6.21
C ALA A 122 -14.06 7.55 4.89
N LEU A 123 -14.57 8.21 3.85
CA LEU A 123 -13.82 8.49 2.65
C LEU A 123 -13.07 9.81 2.86
N THR A 124 -11.74 9.73 2.83
CA THR A 124 -10.89 10.91 2.95
C THR A 124 -9.68 10.76 2.05
N ILE A 125 -9.43 11.78 1.24
CA ILE A 125 -8.23 11.87 0.39
C ILE A 125 -6.98 12.33 1.17
N LYS A 126 -7.06 12.42 2.50
CA LYS A 126 -5.95 12.78 3.37
C LYS A 126 -5.14 11.56 3.80
N GLY A 127 -3.91 11.80 4.24
CA GLY A 127 -2.96 10.78 4.64
C GLY A 127 -2.06 10.36 3.49
N HIS A 128 -0.89 9.82 3.84
CA HIS A 128 0.19 9.59 2.88
C HIS A 128 0.49 10.85 2.04
N ASP A 129 0.50 12.01 2.70
CA ASP A 129 0.58 13.35 2.10
C ASP A 129 1.50 14.29 2.90
N THR A 130 2.19 13.75 3.91
CA THR A 130 3.11 14.50 4.76
C THR A 130 4.35 13.65 4.98
N ASP A 131 5.51 14.22 4.70
CA ASP A 131 6.79 13.56 4.92
C ASP A 131 6.97 13.17 6.39
N ILE A 132 7.55 11.99 6.60
CA ILE A 132 7.84 11.48 7.94
C ILE A 132 9.30 11.77 8.25
N VAL A 133 9.57 12.44 9.36
CA VAL A 133 10.94 12.70 9.84
C VAL A 133 11.22 11.84 11.07
N GLU A 134 12.28 11.04 11.01
CA GLU A 134 12.73 10.16 12.09
C GLU A 134 14.24 10.35 12.29
N GLY A 135 14.61 11.16 13.29
CA GLY A 135 15.99 11.57 13.50
C GLY A 135 16.53 12.33 12.29
N ASP A 136 17.64 11.85 11.72
CA ASP A 136 18.28 12.46 10.53
C ASP A 136 17.70 11.91 9.20
N ARG A 137 16.65 11.09 9.25
CA ARG A 137 16.02 10.49 8.06
C ARG A 137 14.70 11.19 7.75
N THR A 138 14.49 11.49 6.48
CA THR A 138 13.19 11.93 5.94
C THR A 138 12.68 10.88 4.98
N TYR A 139 11.50 10.35 5.25
CA TYR A 139 10.75 9.49 4.34
C TYR A 139 9.75 10.35 3.58
N ARG A 140 10.06 10.61 2.32
CA ARG A 140 9.27 11.49 1.48
C ARG A 140 7.99 10.80 1.01
N LEU A 141 6.85 11.43 1.28
CA LEU A 141 5.51 10.99 0.87
C LEU A 141 4.83 12.01 -0.04
N ASP A 142 5.20 13.29 0.04
CA ASP A 142 4.73 14.35 -0.85
C ASP A 142 5.81 14.74 -1.86
N TRP A 143 5.52 14.50 -3.14
CA TRP A 143 6.37 14.84 -4.27
C TRP A 143 5.80 15.99 -5.10
N SER A 144 4.89 16.78 -4.54
CA SER A 144 4.24 17.89 -5.25
C SER A 144 5.22 18.97 -5.73
N ASP A 145 6.37 19.11 -5.06
CA ASP A 145 7.47 19.98 -5.44
C ASP A 145 8.53 19.31 -6.36
N ASP A 146 8.38 18.01 -6.66
CA ASP A 146 9.31 17.23 -7.50
C ASP A 146 8.56 16.19 -8.34
N ILE A 147 7.76 16.67 -9.28
CA ILE A 147 7.03 15.83 -10.24
C ILE A 147 7.96 14.91 -11.04
N PRO A 148 9.14 15.34 -11.53
CA PRO A 148 10.07 14.42 -12.21
C PRO A 148 10.51 13.26 -11.30
N GLY A 149 10.78 13.51 -10.02
CA GLY A 149 11.07 12.48 -9.03
C GLY A 149 9.91 11.51 -8.80
N ALA A 150 8.67 12.03 -8.72
CA ALA A 150 7.47 11.21 -8.63
C ALA A 150 7.33 10.25 -9.83
N MET A 151 7.57 10.76 -11.04
CA MET A 151 7.52 9.95 -12.26
C MET A 151 8.63 8.91 -12.32
N ALA A 152 9.85 9.24 -11.87
CA ALA A 152 10.94 8.27 -11.77
C ALA A 152 10.60 7.14 -10.78
N LEU A 153 9.95 7.46 -9.66
CA LEU A 153 9.47 6.47 -8.70
C LEU A 153 8.37 5.58 -9.31
N ILE A 154 7.44 6.15 -10.09
CA ILE A 154 6.44 5.38 -10.84
C ILE A 154 7.10 4.38 -11.79
N GLU A 155 8.12 4.79 -12.54
CA GLU A 155 8.87 3.87 -13.42
C GLU A 155 9.55 2.76 -12.63
N TYR A 156 10.13 3.06 -11.46
CA TYR A 156 10.67 2.02 -10.58
C TYR A 156 9.60 1.06 -10.08
N LEU A 157 8.42 1.56 -9.66
CA LEU A 157 7.31 0.73 -9.16
C LEU A 157 6.73 -0.21 -10.23
N LYS A 158 6.85 0.12 -11.52
CA LYS A 158 6.50 -0.79 -12.62
C LYS A 158 7.40 -2.03 -12.70
N THR A 159 8.58 -2.00 -12.06
CA THR A 159 9.54 -3.12 -12.06
C THR A 159 9.34 -4.07 -10.87
N LEU A 160 8.49 -3.70 -9.91
CA LEU A 160 8.14 -4.49 -8.73
C LEU A 160 6.87 -5.31 -8.95
#